data_AF-A0A1I1RYP5-F1
#
_entry.id   AF-A0A1I1RYP5-F1
#
_cell.length_a   1.000
_cell.length_b   1.000
_cell.length_c   1.000
_cell.angle_alpha   90.00
_cell.angle_beta   90.00
_cell.angle_gamma   90.00
#
_symmetry.space_group_name_H-M   'P 1'
#
loop_
_entity.id
_entity.type
_entity.pdbx_description
1 polymer ?
#
loop_
_entity_poly.entity_id
_entity_poly.type
_entity_poly.pdbx_seq_one_letter_code
_entity_poly.pdbx_strand_id
1 'polypeptide(L)'
;MIKVYDTQSNSFRDINLNTNQNGFVLFNRSALSVFKCYYNICGFFYLDRIRSKIQLIDLNDCLIAIPEYSFIEIIDDCKSSLVEYNITERVDFHPSLGFICLYLQEKLDDISDYFIKLCYNIMQNNRLLNSFAKMNDSIIYPISKQELYVFAQNVFKLTHFDYISPDYDTSFKYTIDSLINGYHINFSKDDIEKFAYNISRLAYEKVAEYNG
;
A
#
# COMPACT_ATOMS: atom_id res chain seq x y z
N MET A 1 -25.23 3.49 3.18
CA MET A 1 -24.92 2.57 4.29
C MET A 1 -23.87 1.60 3.80
N ILE A 2 -22.79 1.40 4.57
CA ILE A 2 -21.67 0.54 4.16
C ILE A 2 -21.99 -0.93 4.46
N LYS A 3 -21.68 -1.80 3.50
CA LYS A 3 -21.79 -3.24 3.59
C LYS A 3 -20.44 -3.90 3.70
N VAL A 4 -20.43 -5.05 4.37
CA VAL A 4 -19.28 -5.92 4.58
C VAL A 4 -19.46 -7.16 3.73
N TYR A 5 -18.42 -7.52 2.98
CA TYR A 5 -18.32 -8.80 2.29
C TYR A 5 -17.88 -9.88 3.29
N ASP A 6 -18.75 -10.86 3.51
CA ASP A 6 -18.45 -12.02 4.34
C ASP A 6 -17.87 -13.13 3.45
N THR A 7 -16.62 -13.50 3.72
CA THR A 7 -15.91 -14.51 2.92
C THR A 7 -16.44 -15.93 3.16
N GLN A 8 -17.07 -16.20 4.31
CA GLN A 8 -17.58 -17.54 4.62
C GLN A 8 -18.90 -17.81 3.91
N SER A 9 -19.80 -16.82 3.90
CA SER A 9 -21.10 -16.93 3.23
C SER A 9 -21.11 -16.43 1.79
N ASN A 10 -20.01 -15.85 1.32
CA ASN A 10 -19.88 -15.25 -0.03
C ASN A 10 -21.02 -14.25 -0.31
N SER A 11 -21.29 -13.36 0.64
CA SER A 11 -22.42 -12.44 0.58
C SER A 11 -22.15 -11.13 1.30
N PHE A 12 -22.85 -10.07 0.91
CA PHE A 12 -22.81 -8.79 1.62
C PHE A 12 -23.79 -8.75 2.79
N ARG A 13 -23.32 -8.23 3.92
CA ARG A 13 -24.10 -8.03 5.15
C ARG A 13 -23.84 -6.66 5.75
N ASP A 14 -24.63 -6.29 6.75
CA ASP A 14 -24.37 -5.10 7.55
C ASP A 14 -23.13 -5.29 8.44
N ILE A 15 -22.52 -4.17 8.83
CA ILE A 15 -21.37 -4.16 9.74
C ILE A 15 -21.78 -4.76 11.08
N ASN A 16 -20.98 -5.73 11.54
CA ASN A 16 -21.12 -6.35 12.84
C ASN A 16 -20.23 -5.64 13.85
N LEU A 17 -20.84 -4.97 14.83
CA LEU A 17 -20.12 -4.27 15.90
C LEU A 17 -19.70 -5.22 17.05
N ASN A 18 -20.02 -6.51 16.97
CA ASN A 18 -19.66 -7.51 17.98
C ASN A 18 -18.30 -8.18 17.68
N THR A 19 -17.88 -9.14 18.50
CA THR A 19 -16.51 -9.70 18.54
C THR A 19 -16.09 -10.59 17.37
N ASN A 20 -16.99 -10.98 16.45
CA ASN A 20 -16.68 -11.85 15.31
C ASN A 20 -16.70 -11.07 13.98
N GLN A 21 -15.71 -10.19 13.82
CA GLN A 21 -15.53 -9.34 12.64
C GLN A 21 -14.67 -10.04 11.59
N ASN A 22 -15.25 -10.99 10.86
CA ASN A 22 -14.54 -11.84 9.89
C ASN A 22 -14.75 -11.43 8.43
N GLY A 23 -15.26 -10.22 8.17
CA GLY A 23 -15.52 -9.73 6.83
C GLY A 23 -14.54 -8.65 6.37
N PHE A 24 -14.70 -8.25 5.11
CA PHE A 24 -13.97 -7.14 4.50
C PHE A 24 -14.94 -6.08 4.02
N VAL A 25 -14.64 -4.82 4.30
CA VAL A 25 -15.30 -3.73 3.59
C VAL A 25 -14.55 -3.51 2.29
N LEU A 26 -15.27 -3.66 1.18
CA LEU A 26 -14.71 -3.55 -0.15
C LEU A 26 -15.11 -2.21 -0.76
N PHE A 27 -14.16 -1.53 -1.38
CA PHE A 27 -14.38 -0.30 -2.13
C PHE A 27 -13.78 -0.42 -3.52
N ASN A 28 -14.34 0.28 -4.50
CA ASN A 28 -13.63 0.46 -5.76
C ASN A 28 -12.31 1.22 -5.52
N ARG A 29 -11.29 1.02 -6.37
CA ARG A 29 -9.97 1.64 -6.20
C ARG A 29 -10.01 3.17 -6.18
N SER A 30 -11.01 3.82 -6.78
CA SER A 30 -11.15 5.29 -6.78
C SER A 30 -11.32 5.87 -5.36
N ALA A 31 -11.78 5.06 -4.39
CA ALA A 31 -11.81 5.41 -2.96
C ALA A 31 -10.43 5.79 -2.40
N LEU A 32 -9.34 5.41 -3.08
CA LEU A 32 -7.98 5.74 -2.67
C LEU A 32 -7.75 7.25 -2.56
N SER A 33 -8.45 8.05 -3.39
CA SER A 33 -8.40 9.51 -3.32
C SER A 33 -8.93 10.03 -1.98
N VAL A 34 -10.05 9.49 -1.50
CA VAL A 34 -10.63 9.79 -0.19
C VAL A 34 -9.71 9.33 0.94
N PHE A 35 -9.21 8.09 0.88
CA PHE A 35 -8.33 7.55 1.93
C PHE A 35 -7.10 8.44 2.16
N LYS A 36 -6.46 8.91 1.09
CA LYS A 36 -5.27 9.76 1.14
C LYS A 36 -5.52 11.12 1.81
N CYS A 37 -6.77 11.61 1.85
CA CYS A 37 -7.11 12.84 2.57
C CYS A 37 -6.94 12.68 4.09
N TYR A 38 -7.10 11.46 4.62
CA TYR A 38 -7.13 11.19 6.06
C TYR A 38 -5.92 10.39 6.55
N TYR A 39 -5.39 9.50 5.71
CA TYR A 39 -4.39 8.50 6.09
C TYR A 39 -3.19 8.51 5.16
N ASN A 40 -2.00 8.20 5.69
CA ASN A 40 -0.86 7.86 4.83
C ASN A 40 -0.87 6.35 4.62
N ILE A 41 -0.70 5.91 3.38
CA ILE A 41 -0.69 4.48 3.03
C ILE A 41 0.73 4.05 2.71
N CYS A 42 1.18 2.94 3.30
CA CYS A 42 2.45 2.30 3.01
C CYS A 42 2.18 0.83 2.66
N GLY A 43 2.01 0.54 1.36
CA GLY A 43 1.65 -0.79 0.87
C GLY A 43 0.40 -1.33 1.53
N PHE A 44 0.57 -2.36 2.35
CA PHE A 44 -0.50 -3.07 3.03
C PHE A 44 -0.93 -2.44 4.36
N PHE A 45 -0.45 -1.23 4.64
CA PHE A 45 -0.70 -0.52 5.88
C PHE A 45 -1.28 0.86 5.60
N TYR A 46 -2.18 1.32 6.47
CA TYR A 46 -2.49 2.73 6.60
C TYR A 46 -2.20 3.22 8.02
N LEU A 47 -1.72 4.46 8.08
CA LEU A 47 -1.37 5.15 9.32
C LEU A 47 -2.38 6.25 9.59
N ASP A 48 -3.07 6.13 10.73
CA ASP A 48 -3.82 7.22 11.33
C ASP A 48 -2.85 8.23 11.96
N ARG A 49 -2.74 9.41 11.33
CA ARG A 49 -1.84 10.49 11.77
C ARG A 49 -2.24 11.08 13.12
N ILE A 50 -3.52 11.04 13.47
CA ILE A 50 -4.06 11.62 14.69
C ILE A 50 -3.92 10.60 15.84
N ARG A 51 -4.31 9.35 15.57
CA ARG A 51 -4.35 8.28 16.58
C ARG A 51 -3.04 7.48 16.67
N SER A 52 -2.09 7.74 15.78
CA SER A 52 -0.81 7.01 15.68
C SER A 52 -1.00 5.48 15.61
N LYS A 53 -2.05 5.02 14.94
CA LYS A 53 -2.41 3.60 14.83
C LYS A 53 -2.13 3.12 13.42
N ILE A 54 -1.45 1.98 13.32
CA ILE A 54 -1.17 1.27 12.08
C ILE A 54 -2.22 0.16 11.91
N GLN A 55 -2.82 0.09 10.74
CA GLN A 55 -3.85 -0.90 10.41
C GLN A 55 -3.64 -1.45 9.00
N LEU A 56 -4.25 -2.60 8.73
CA LEU A 56 -4.08 -3.29 7.45
C LEU A 56 -5.09 -2.80 6.40
N ILE A 57 -4.62 -2.74 5.16
CA ILE A 57 -5.39 -2.45 3.95
C ILE A 57 -4.83 -3.31 2.83
N ASP A 58 -5.71 -3.87 2.01
CA ASP A 58 -5.32 -4.52 0.77
C ASP A 58 -5.67 -3.61 -0.41
N LEU A 59 -4.71 -3.42 -1.31
CA LEU A 59 -4.84 -2.57 -2.48
C LEU A 59 -4.45 -3.37 -3.71
N ASN A 60 -5.43 -3.73 -4.53
CA ASN A 60 -5.20 -4.34 -5.83
C ASN A 60 -5.63 -3.39 -6.96
N ASP A 61 -5.44 -3.82 -8.21
CA ASP A 61 -5.69 -3.00 -9.41
C ASP A 61 -7.12 -2.45 -9.50
N CYS A 62 -8.11 -3.13 -8.91
CA CYS A 62 -9.53 -2.81 -9.09
C CYS A 62 -10.22 -2.32 -7.81
N LEU A 63 -9.79 -2.78 -6.64
CA LEU A 63 -10.48 -2.55 -5.38
C LEU A 63 -9.52 -2.33 -4.20
N ILE A 64 -10.11 -1.83 -3.13
CA ILE A 64 -9.54 -1.69 -1.80
C ILE A 64 -10.31 -2.63 -0.89
N ALA A 65 -9.61 -3.45 -0.10
CA ALA A 65 -10.23 -4.26 0.95
C ALA A 65 -9.67 -3.86 2.31
N ILE A 66 -10.57 -3.69 3.28
CA ILE A 66 -10.20 -3.35 4.66
C ILE A 66 -10.86 -4.37 5.57
N PRO A 67 -10.11 -5.03 6.48
CA PRO A 67 -10.72 -5.87 7.50
C PRO A 67 -11.82 -5.11 8.23
N GLU A 68 -12.95 -5.77 8.49
CA GLU A 68 -14.10 -5.15 9.17
C GLU A 68 -13.71 -4.50 10.50
N TYR A 69 -12.87 -5.16 11.29
CA TYR A 69 -12.35 -4.62 12.55
C TYR A 69 -11.52 -3.34 12.35
N SER A 70 -10.78 -3.25 11.24
CA SER A 70 -10.00 -2.07 10.90
C SER A 70 -10.90 -0.93 10.42
N PHE A 71 -11.92 -1.27 9.64
CA PHE A 71 -12.88 -0.30 9.12
C PHE A 71 -13.66 0.40 10.25
N ILE A 72 -14.03 -0.32 11.30
CA ILE A 72 -14.76 0.24 12.46
C ILE A 72 -13.99 1.39 13.11
N GLU A 73 -12.66 1.33 13.08
CA GLU A 73 -11.77 2.31 13.69
C GLU A 73 -11.55 3.56 12.83
N ILE A 74 -11.97 3.56 11.56
CA ILE A 74 -11.86 4.71 10.67
C ILE A 74 -12.72 5.86 11.20
N ILE A 75 -12.26 7.10 11.02
CA ILE A 75 -13.01 8.28 11.48
C ILE A 75 -14.29 8.50 10.66
N ASP A 76 -15.34 9.01 11.29
CA ASP A 76 -16.68 9.03 10.69
C ASP A 76 -16.78 9.92 9.44
N ASP A 77 -16.02 11.01 9.36
CA ASP A 77 -15.95 11.86 8.16
C ASP A 77 -15.42 11.09 6.94
N CYS A 78 -14.40 10.27 7.16
CA CYS A 78 -13.85 9.39 6.14
C CYS A 78 -14.86 8.30 5.75
N LYS A 79 -15.48 7.63 6.74
CA LYS A 79 -16.53 6.62 6.48
C LYS A 79 -17.68 7.20 5.65
N SER A 80 -18.13 8.40 5.96
CA SER A 80 -19.22 9.08 5.25
C SER A 80 -18.85 9.36 3.79
N SER A 81 -17.62 9.79 3.54
CA SER A 81 -17.09 10.03 2.19
C SER A 81 -16.86 8.74 1.39
N LEU A 82 -16.67 7.61 2.07
CA LEU A 82 -16.42 6.31 1.44
C LEU A 82 -17.69 5.57 1.00
N VAL A 83 -18.88 6.00 1.44
CA VAL A 83 -20.16 5.30 1.19
C VAL A 83 -20.40 5.08 -0.31
N GLU A 84 -20.11 6.08 -1.15
CA GLU A 84 -20.35 6.00 -2.60
C GLU A 84 -19.43 5.01 -3.33
N TYR A 85 -18.29 4.66 -2.72
CA TYR A 85 -17.32 3.75 -3.32
C TYR A 85 -17.50 2.30 -2.86
N ASN A 86 -18.37 2.06 -1.87
CA ASN A 86 -18.54 0.74 -1.28
C ASN A 86 -19.16 -0.23 -2.29
N ILE A 87 -18.47 -1.35 -2.51
CA ILE A 87 -18.97 -2.43 -3.34
C ILE A 87 -20.02 -3.18 -2.51
N THR A 88 -21.23 -3.31 -3.07
CA THR A 88 -22.37 -3.98 -2.42
C THR A 88 -23.00 -5.07 -3.28
N GLU A 89 -22.46 -5.26 -4.48
CA GLU A 89 -22.89 -6.25 -5.47
C GLU A 89 -21.84 -7.35 -5.59
N ARG A 90 -22.22 -8.47 -6.20
CA ARG A 90 -21.36 -9.65 -6.36
C ARG A 90 -19.99 -9.26 -6.91
N VAL A 91 -18.94 -9.72 -6.23
CA VAL A 91 -17.55 -9.42 -6.53
C VAL A 91 -16.74 -10.71 -6.50
N ASP A 92 -15.74 -10.79 -7.36
CA ASP A 92 -14.72 -11.84 -7.29
C ASP A 92 -13.52 -11.30 -6.52
N PHE A 93 -13.59 -11.40 -5.19
CA PHE A 93 -12.58 -10.85 -4.30
C PHE A 93 -11.64 -11.94 -3.78
N HIS A 94 -10.35 -11.77 -4.11
CA HIS A 94 -9.25 -12.53 -3.55
C HIS A 94 -8.24 -11.56 -2.92
N PRO A 95 -7.96 -11.68 -1.60
CA PRO A 95 -6.95 -10.85 -0.99
C PRO A 95 -5.56 -11.14 -1.58
N SER A 96 -4.73 -10.11 -1.69
CA SER A 96 -3.36 -10.24 -2.17
C SER A 96 -2.53 -11.12 -1.25
N LEU A 97 -1.58 -11.89 -1.79
CA LEU A 97 -0.72 -12.79 -1.00
C LEU A 97 -0.01 -12.05 0.15
N GLY A 98 0.56 -10.86 -0.13
CA GLY A 98 1.22 -10.06 0.90
C GLY A 98 0.31 -9.62 2.03
N PHE A 99 -0.92 -9.24 1.69
CA PHE A 99 -1.94 -8.91 2.68
C PHE A 99 -2.28 -10.13 3.55
N ILE A 100 -2.50 -11.30 2.94
CA ILE A 100 -2.82 -12.54 3.67
C ILE A 100 -1.72 -12.88 4.66
N CYS A 101 -0.46 -12.84 4.25
CA CYS A 101 0.67 -13.13 5.12
C CYS A 101 0.71 -12.18 6.33
N LEU A 102 0.50 -10.88 6.11
CA LEU A 102 0.45 -9.89 7.20
C LEU A 102 -0.78 -10.08 8.10
N TYR A 103 -1.93 -10.37 7.52
CA TYR A 103 -3.20 -10.57 8.22
C TYR A 103 -3.14 -11.80 9.14
N LEU A 104 -2.52 -12.89 8.67
CA LEU A 104 -2.32 -14.12 9.43
C LEU A 104 -1.09 -14.09 10.36
N GLN A 105 -0.32 -12.99 10.36
CA GLN A 105 0.93 -12.85 11.12
C GLN A 105 1.98 -13.92 10.77
N GLU A 106 2.00 -14.34 9.51
CA GLU A 106 3.00 -15.27 8.96
C GLU A 106 4.37 -14.58 8.86
N LYS A 107 5.44 -15.38 8.93
CA LYS A 107 6.80 -14.86 8.73
C LYS A 107 6.98 -14.40 7.27
N LEU A 108 7.49 -13.19 7.08
CA LEU A 108 7.72 -12.61 5.75
C LEU A 108 9.05 -13.05 5.11
N ASP A 109 9.88 -13.82 5.83
CA ASP A 109 11.22 -14.22 5.38
C ASP A 109 11.17 -14.99 4.05
N ASP A 110 10.17 -15.86 3.90
CA ASP A 110 9.95 -16.73 2.74
C ASP A 110 9.31 -16.00 1.54
N ILE A 111 8.90 -14.74 1.70
CA ILE A 111 8.27 -13.96 0.63
C ILE A 111 9.35 -13.28 -0.23
N SER A 112 9.40 -13.61 -1.52
CA SER A 112 10.37 -13.04 -2.48
C SER A 112 10.01 -11.62 -2.98
N ASP A 113 8.99 -11.00 -2.40
CA ASP A 113 8.49 -9.69 -2.78
C ASP A 113 9.13 -8.57 -1.94
N TYR A 114 9.95 -7.77 -2.60
CA TYR A 114 10.65 -6.66 -1.98
C TYR A 114 9.73 -5.50 -1.58
N PHE A 115 8.57 -5.33 -2.21
CA PHE A 115 7.63 -4.27 -1.85
C PHE A 115 6.99 -4.55 -0.49
N ILE A 116 6.54 -5.79 -0.27
CA ILE A 116 6.02 -6.23 1.04
C ILE A 116 7.07 -6.02 2.12
N LYS A 117 8.31 -6.49 1.87
CA LYS A 117 9.43 -6.38 2.80
C LYS A 117 9.78 -4.92 3.10
N LEU A 118 9.83 -4.06 2.09
CA LEU A 118 10.06 -2.62 2.24
C LEU A 118 9.01 -1.98 3.16
N CYS A 119 7.72 -2.15 2.83
CA CYS A 119 6.63 -1.53 3.58
C CYS A 119 6.60 -2.02 5.03
N TYR A 120 6.79 -3.32 5.26
CA TYR A 120 6.88 -3.87 6.61
C TYR A 120 8.03 -3.24 7.41
N ASN A 121 9.23 -3.15 6.83
CA ASN A 121 10.38 -2.59 7.53
C ASN A 121 10.23 -1.08 7.80
N ILE A 122 9.56 -0.32 6.92
CA ILE A 122 9.21 1.08 7.19
C ILE A 122 8.29 1.17 8.42
N MET A 123 7.30 0.28 8.55
CA MET A 123 6.37 0.29 9.68
C MET A 123 7.02 -0.16 11.00
N GLN A 124 8.00 -1.08 10.96
CA GLN A 124 8.69 -1.58 12.16
C GLN A 124 9.84 -0.68 12.63
N ASN A 125 10.41 0.13 11.75
CA ASN A 125 11.52 1.02 12.10
C ASN A 125 10.99 2.39 12.55
N ASN A 126 11.11 2.71 13.84
CA ASN A 126 10.60 3.96 14.43
C ASN A 126 11.10 5.23 13.72
N ARG A 127 12.35 5.25 13.24
CA ARG A 127 12.90 6.42 12.51
C ARG A 127 12.19 6.58 11.18
N LEU A 128 12.06 5.51 10.41
CA LEU A 128 11.38 5.54 9.11
C LEU A 128 9.88 5.79 9.25
N LEU A 129 9.21 5.16 10.21
CA LEU A 129 7.79 5.39 10.51
C LEU A 129 7.54 6.87 10.82
N ASN A 130 8.37 7.48 11.67
CA ASN A 130 8.26 8.91 12.00
C ASN A 130 8.51 9.82 10.80
N SER A 131 9.48 9.50 9.94
CA SER A 131 9.71 10.23 8.69
C SER A 131 8.53 10.09 7.72
N PHE A 132 8.01 8.87 7.57
CA PHE A 132 6.86 8.57 6.71
C PHE A 132 5.59 9.29 7.18
N ALA A 133 5.32 9.31 8.49
CA ALA A 133 4.19 10.02 9.07
C ALA A 133 4.21 11.52 8.72
N LYS A 134 5.39 12.14 8.68
CA LYS A 134 5.59 13.56 8.35
C LYS A 134 5.52 13.88 6.87
N MET A 135 5.68 12.88 6.00
CA MET A 135 5.80 13.07 4.55
C MET A 135 4.51 13.60 3.91
N ASN A 136 3.36 13.39 4.56
CA ASN A 136 2.01 13.66 4.02
C ASN A 136 1.77 13.03 2.63
N ASP A 137 2.43 11.90 2.38
CA ASP A 137 2.45 11.20 1.10
C ASP A 137 2.28 9.70 1.36
N SER A 138 1.97 8.94 0.31
CA SER A 138 1.76 7.50 0.38
C SER A 138 2.72 6.74 -0.53
N ILE A 139 3.12 5.55 -0.10
CA ILE A 139 3.89 4.58 -0.87
C ILE A 139 2.92 3.46 -1.23
N ILE A 140 2.48 3.42 -2.48
CA ILE A 140 1.50 2.45 -2.99
C ILE A 140 2.07 1.83 -4.26
N TYR A 141 1.88 0.53 -4.44
CA TYR A 141 2.35 -0.16 -5.64
C TYR A 141 1.66 0.43 -6.89
N PRO A 142 2.43 0.89 -7.89
CA PRO A 142 1.87 1.65 -8.99
C PRO A 142 1.22 0.75 -10.04
N ILE A 143 0.03 1.13 -10.51
CA ILE A 143 -0.66 0.45 -11.64
C ILE A 143 -0.70 1.30 -12.91
N SER A 144 -0.20 2.53 -12.83
CA SER A 144 -0.14 3.47 -13.96
C SER A 144 1.19 4.22 -13.97
N LYS A 145 1.53 4.79 -15.12
CA LYS A 145 2.71 5.63 -15.27
C LYS A 145 2.75 6.76 -14.23
N GLN A 146 1.63 7.46 -14.02
CA GLN A 146 1.57 8.55 -13.05
C GLN A 146 1.84 8.06 -11.62
N GLU A 147 1.28 6.90 -11.26
CA GLU A 147 1.55 6.29 -9.96
C GLU A 147 3.01 5.86 -9.82
N LEU A 148 3.66 5.40 -10.90
CA LEU A 148 5.07 5.00 -10.87
C LEU A 148 6.00 6.18 -10.52
N TYR A 149 5.75 7.37 -11.09
CA TYR A 149 6.51 8.58 -10.71
C TYR A 149 6.33 8.91 -9.23
N VAL A 150 5.07 8.97 -8.76
CA VAL A 150 4.77 9.27 -7.35
C VAL A 150 5.40 8.23 -6.43
N PHE A 151 5.32 6.95 -6.80
CA PHE A 151 5.93 5.85 -6.07
C PHE A 151 7.46 6.02 -5.96
N ALA A 152 8.15 6.21 -7.09
CA ALA A 152 9.61 6.37 -7.12
C ALA A 152 10.06 7.56 -6.27
N GLN A 153 9.38 8.70 -6.42
CA GLN A 153 9.66 9.92 -5.66
C GLN A 153 9.47 9.72 -4.16
N ASN A 154 8.35 9.13 -3.74
CA ASN A 154 8.04 8.94 -2.33
C ASN A 154 8.96 7.92 -1.67
N VAL A 155 9.30 6.83 -2.36
CA VAL A 155 10.26 5.85 -1.87
C VAL A 155 11.65 6.47 -1.73
N PHE A 156 12.11 7.21 -2.75
CA PHE A 156 13.42 7.85 -2.71
C PHE A 156 13.51 8.95 -1.62
N LYS A 157 12.48 9.79 -1.51
CA LYS A 157 12.37 10.83 -0.48
C LYS A 157 12.46 10.26 0.94
N LEU A 158 11.93 9.06 1.18
CA LEU A 158 11.94 8.41 2.48
C LEU A 158 13.25 7.66 2.79
N THR A 159 13.77 6.94 1.80
CA THR A 159 14.84 5.94 2.02
C THR A 159 16.22 6.40 1.56
N HIS A 160 16.28 7.34 0.61
CA HIS A 160 17.50 7.79 -0.06
C HIS A 160 18.35 6.62 -0.60
N PHE A 161 17.70 5.61 -1.18
CA PHE A 161 18.37 4.45 -1.74
C PHE A 161 19.33 4.84 -2.87
N ASP A 162 20.45 4.12 -2.97
CA ASP A 162 21.44 4.35 -4.01
C ASP A 162 21.10 3.55 -5.26
N TYR A 163 20.89 4.26 -6.37
CA TYR A 163 20.65 3.69 -7.69
C TYR A 163 21.79 3.96 -8.68
N ILE A 164 22.85 4.66 -8.26
CA ILE A 164 23.99 5.03 -9.09
C ILE A 164 25.17 4.06 -8.90
N SER A 165 25.50 3.72 -7.65
CA SER A 165 26.66 2.87 -7.35
C SER A 165 26.51 1.40 -7.78
N PRO A 166 25.32 0.77 -7.71
CA PRO A 166 25.17 -0.61 -8.17
C PRO A 166 25.57 -0.79 -9.64
N ASP A 167 26.09 -1.96 -9.99
CA ASP A 167 26.51 -2.31 -11.35
C ASP A 167 25.30 -2.67 -12.24
N TYR A 168 24.42 -1.68 -12.45
CA TYR A 168 23.34 -1.74 -13.44
C TYR A 168 23.71 -1.06 -14.74
N ASP A 169 23.06 -1.48 -15.82
CA ASP A 169 23.10 -0.79 -17.10
C ASP A 169 22.81 0.70 -16.95
N THR A 170 23.54 1.52 -17.68
CA THR A 170 23.39 2.98 -17.63
C THR A 170 21.95 3.42 -17.95
N SER A 171 21.27 2.70 -18.86
CA SER A 171 19.87 2.94 -19.22
C SER A 171 18.91 2.75 -18.04
N PHE A 172 19.17 1.77 -17.17
CA PHE A 172 18.39 1.56 -15.94
C PHE A 172 18.58 2.74 -14.99
N LYS A 173 19.83 3.17 -14.76
CA LYS A 173 20.15 4.32 -13.89
C LYS A 173 19.47 5.60 -14.36
N TYR A 174 19.53 5.89 -15.67
CA TYR A 174 18.85 7.04 -16.26
C TYR A 174 17.33 6.98 -16.11
N THR A 175 16.75 5.79 -16.17
CA THR A 175 15.31 5.62 -16.04
C THR A 175 14.85 5.86 -14.60
N ILE A 176 15.58 5.33 -13.61
CA ILE A 176 15.30 5.62 -12.20
C ILE A 176 15.49 7.11 -11.89
N ASP A 177 16.57 7.72 -12.38
CA ASP A 177 16.79 9.16 -12.26
C ASP A 177 15.61 9.96 -12.83
N SER A 178 15.14 9.56 -14.02
CA SER A 178 14.00 10.20 -14.67
C SER A 178 12.70 10.04 -13.90
N LEU A 179 12.45 8.90 -13.28
CA LEU A 179 11.29 8.67 -12.42
C LEU A 179 11.34 9.54 -11.16
N ILE A 180 12.52 9.67 -10.54
CA ILE A 180 12.71 10.51 -9.35
C ILE A 180 12.55 12.00 -9.71
N ASN A 181 13.15 12.44 -10.82
CA ASN A 181 13.17 13.85 -11.25
C ASN A 181 11.93 14.26 -12.07
N GLY A 182 11.06 13.33 -12.44
CA GLY A 182 9.81 13.62 -13.15
C GLY A 182 9.97 13.83 -14.67
N TYR A 183 11.05 13.35 -15.28
CA TYR A 183 11.24 13.46 -16.74
C TYR A 183 10.34 12.47 -17.49
N HIS A 184 9.64 12.95 -18.52
CA HIS A 184 8.68 12.14 -19.26
C HIS A 184 9.34 11.04 -20.11
N ILE A 185 9.04 9.79 -19.79
CA ILE A 185 9.44 8.60 -20.55
C ILE A 185 8.19 7.76 -20.88
N ASN A 186 8.16 7.10 -22.03
CA ASN A 186 7.09 6.16 -22.37
C ASN A 186 7.33 4.81 -21.70
N PHE A 187 6.31 4.30 -21.02
CA PHE A 187 6.35 3.01 -20.30
C PHE A 187 5.19 2.13 -20.74
N SER A 188 5.47 0.84 -20.94
CA SER A 188 4.46 -0.22 -21.02
C SER A 188 3.99 -0.63 -19.62
N LYS A 189 3.00 -1.54 -19.54
CA LYS A 189 2.59 -2.13 -18.26
C LYS A 189 3.73 -2.94 -17.63
N ASP A 190 4.41 -3.76 -18.42
CA ASP A 190 5.53 -4.59 -17.98
C ASP A 190 6.69 -3.74 -17.44
N ASP A 191 6.90 -2.55 -18.02
CA ASP A 191 7.89 -1.60 -17.51
C ASP A 191 7.51 -1.09 -16.11
N ILE A 192 6.23 -0.80 -15.86
CA ILE A 192 5.77 -0.32 -14.54
C ILE A 192 6.08 -1.35 -13.47
N GLU A 193 5.71 -2.61 -13.67
CA GLU A 193 5.97 -3.70 -12.72
C GLU A 193 7.47 -3.91 -12.51
N LYS A 194 8.25 -3.95 -13.60
CA LYS A 194 9.71 -4.10 -13.55
C LYS A 194 10.37 -2.98 -12.76
N PHE A 195 10.02 -1.73 -13.02
CA PHE A 195 10.66 -0.60 -12.33
C PHE A 195 10.17 -0.48 -10.88
N ALA A 196 8.89 -0.72 -10.61
CA ALA A 196 8.37 -0.77 -9.24
C ALA A 196 9.10 -1.81 -8.41
N TYR A 197 9.24 -3.04 -8.93
CA TYR A 197 9.98 -4.12 -8.27
C TYR A 197 11.44 -3.74 -7.97
N ASN A 198 12.15 -3.19 -8.96
CA ASN A 198 13.57 -2.84 -8.77
C ASN A 198 13.76 -1.68 -7.78
N ILE A 199 12.89 -0.67 -7.82
CA ILE A 199 12.89 0.43 -6.83
C ILE A 199 12.62 -0.14 -5.43
N SER A 200 11.62 -1.01 -5.29
CA SER A 200 11.34 -1.67 -4.02
C SER A 200 12.53 -2.46 -3.50
N ARG A 201 13.24 -3.18 -4.38
CA ARG A 201 14.45 -3.93 -4.01
C ARG A 201 15.55 -3.03 -3.49
N LEU A 202 15.92 -1.99 -4.23
CA LEU A 202 16.99 -1.06 -3.83
C LEU A 202 16.66 -0.34 -2.53
N ALA A 203 15.41 0.10 -2.38
CA ALA A 203 14.94 0.73 -1.17
C ALA A 203 14.92 -0.24 0.02
N TYR A 204 14.52 -1.49 -0.19
CA TYR A 204 14.56 -2.51 0.84
C TYR A 204 15.99 -2.82 1.27
N GLU A 205 16.91 -3.04 0.32
CA GLU A 205 18.34 -3.26 0.59
C GLU A 205 18.88 -2.12 1.47
N LYS A 206 18.54 -0.86 1.16
CA LYS A 206 18.94 0.29 1.97
C LYS A 206 18.33 0.30 3.37
N VAL A 207 17.04 -0.03 3.48
CA VAL A 207 16.32 -0.03 4.76
C VAL A 207 16.77 -1.18 5.65
N ALA A 208 17.10 -2.34 5.07
CA ALA A 208 17.59 -3.51 5.79
C ALA A 208 18.93 -3.24 6.50
N GLU A 209 19.79 -2.38 5.94
CA GLU A 209 21.02 -1.91 6.60
C GLU A 209 20.75 -1.22 7.94
N TYR A 210 19.56 -0.63 8.15
CA TYR A 210 19.23 0.05 9.40
C TYR A 210 18.77 -0.89 10.51
N ASN A 211 18.47 -2.15 10.17
CA ASN A 211 17.90 -3.15 11.08
C ASN A 211 18.90 -4.27 11.44
N GLY A 212 20.09 -4.27 10.85
CA GLY A 212 21.23 -5.14 11.22
C GLY A 212 22.21 -4.43 12.14
#